data_AF-A0A1F9CMH9-F1
#
_entry.id   AF-A0A1F9CMH9-F1
#
_cell.length_a   1.000
_cell.length_b   1.000
_cell.length_c   1.000
_cell.angle_alpha   90.00
_cell.angle_beta   90.00
_cell.angle_gamma   90.00
#
_symmetry.space_group_name_H-M   'P 1'
#
loop_
_entity.id
_entity.type
_entity.pdbx_description
1 polymer ?
#
loop_
_entity_poly.entity_id
_entity_poly.type
_entity_poly.pdbx_seq_one_letter_code
_entity_poly.pdbx_strand_id
1 'polypeptide(L)'
;MKRVTPALLALFLLPALCVPASASYVTKRGSISPRVKETLDLGPIPKTERHRILVGLALRNRPALEAFLRDVQDPTSPRYRRFLTQQEFNALYAPSPDDESAVVTYLERSGLRITDRFPNRLVIGAAGDADDIARALGVRLHAVLYKGAYHFAALSEPWVPAELAPTIDGVIGLDDLHAMRAHVRRGAAVKPRAAAGGGCCHLGPGDLKVFYDNDFGFDGTGETVVIAGAFAWRDADVSAFNAQWGLPPLPPGSGQVCTGAAGSQGCLFNRSMSVEASLDVQYLHGTAPGAVIRYYMAASTRILDFATMFNRIVSDNPGHVVTISWGLCESESLESQQVIDDNIFSNASAIGQSWFAASGDSGSRECGGILTVDHPANSPHVIGVGGTTPTCSDGLTVSNTACMGYGSETGWSGSGGGVSQTFNRPSFQKGCGVPAGTKRLVPDVALEADPRPGNYFIVNGAWYTVGGTSISAPQWAGFWAELDQVSGGNGLGHPGATLYGLCGTSAFHDVTTGSNGDYSAAPGYDLVTGLGTIDARLLISPQSPPPLPPEPAPGLVIRAAKIVGEPASLVAGCPARNTLVAVAEDALGTRASVGGTISLDGAPLGRVSLRAVTTPPPGSAPLPPGQVYS
;
A
#
# COMPACT_ATOMS: atom_id res chain seq x y z
N MET A 1 -1.05 17.84 -95.76
CA MET A 1 -0.22 17.86 -94.55
C MET A 1 -0.72 18.97 -93.63
N LYS A 2 -1.50 18.62 -92.59
CA LYS A 2 -2.06 19.57 -91.61
C LYS A 2 -1.13 19.62 -90.38
N ARG A 3 -0.68 20.83 -90.00
CA ARG A 3 0.11 21.08 -88.79
C ARG A 3 -0.81 21.09 -87.57
N VAL A 4 -0.43 20.34 -86.53
CA VAL A 4 -1.08 20.32 -85.21
C VAL A 4 -0.18 21.05 -84.23
N THR A 5 -0.72 22.03 -83.52
CA THR A 5 -0.09 22.76 -82.41
C THR A 5 -0.45 22.07 -81.08
N PRO A 6 0.48 21.86 -80.13
CA PRO A 6 0.14 21.30 -78.82
C PRO A 6 -0.25 22.42 -77.85
N ALA A 7 -1.36 22.23 -77.13
CA ALA A 7 -1.78 23.08 -76.02
C ALA A 7 -1.09 22.64 -74.72
N LEU A 8 -0.47 23.59 -74.02
CA LEU A 8 0.10 23.39 -72.68
C LEU A 8 -1.05 23.31 -71.65
N LEU A 9 -1.15 22.19 -70.94
CA LEU A 9 -2.08 22.03 -69.81
C LEU A 9 -1.34 22.42 -68.52
N ALA A 10 -1.69 23.55 -67.91
CA ALA A 10 -1.17 23.96 -66.61
C ALA A 10 -1.90 23.19 -65.49
N LEU A 11 -1.16 22.34 -64.78
CA LEU A 11 -1.64 21.57 -63.65
C LEU A 11 -1.58 22.44 -62.38
N PHE A 12 -2.74 22.92 -61.90
CA PHE A 12 -2.83 23.59 -60.60
C PHE A 12 -2.77 22.55 -59.47
N LEU A 13 -1.67 22.56 -58.70
CA LEU A 13 -1.55 21.83 -57.43
C LEU A 13 -2.37 22.57 -56.36
N LEU A 14 -3.52 22.01 -55.98
CA LEU A 14 -4.27 22.41 -54.80
C LEU A 14 -3.51 21.94 -53.53
N PRO A 15 -3.31 22.80 -52.53
CA PRO A 15 -2.75 22.36 -51.25
C PRO A 15 -3.73 21.40 -50.58
N ALA A 16 -3.26 20.20 -50.26
CA ALA A 16 -4.01 19.26 -49.45
C ALA A 16 -4.27 19.88 -48.07
N LEU A 17 -5.51 20.31 -47.83
CA LEU A 17 -5.99 20.63 -46.49
C LEU A 17 -5.90 19.36 -45.67
N CYS A 18 -4.88 19.29 -44.81
CA CYS A 18 -4.78 18.27 -43.77
C CYS A 18 -5.94 18.53 -42.79
N VAL A 19 -7.05 17.80 -42.96
CA VAL A 19 -8.13 17.81 -41.97
C VAL A 19 -7.54 17.22 -40.69
N PRO A 20 -7.49 17.96 -39.56
CA PRO A 20 -7.01 17.40 -38.33
C PRO A 20 -7.87 16.19 -37.98
N ALA A 21 -7.23 15.05 -37.73
CA ALA A 21 -7.92 13.86 -37.27
C ALA A 21 -8.75 14.24 -36.03
N SER A 22 -10.05 13.92 -36.04
CA SER A 22 -10.89 14.12 -34.86
C SER A 22 -10.28 13.35 -33.69
N ALA A 23 -9.96 14.04 -32.60
CA ALA A 23 -9.40 13.41 -31.42
C ALA A 23 -10.39 12.34 -30.92
N SER A 24 -9.94 11.09 -30.88
CA SER A 24 -10.71 10.00 -30.26
C SER A 24 -10.61 10.13 -28.75
N TYR A 25 -11.71 9.91 -28.03
CA TYR A 25 -11.76 9.96 -26.57
C TYR A 25 -12.06 8.57 -26.00
N VAL A 26 -11.54 8.29 -24.81
CA VAL A 26 -11.72 7.04 -24.07
C VAL A 26 -12.25 7.34 -22.68
N THR A 27 -13.32 6.65 -22.30
CA THR A 27 -13.90 6.74 -20.95
C THR A 27 -12.96 6.12 -19.90
N LYS A 28 -12.78 6.82 -18.80
CA LYS A 28 -12.09 6.36 -17.59
C LYS A 28 -13.11 5.89 -16.58
N ARG A 29 -13.25 4.56 -16.48
CA ARG A 29 -14.18 3.90 -15.57
C ARG A 29 -13.66 3.92 -14.15
N GLY A 30 -14.57 3.87 -13.18
CA GLY A 30 -14.23 3.79 -11.76
C GLY A 30 -13.95 5.15 -11.13
N SER A 31 -14.19 6.24 -11.86
CA SER A 31 -13.98 7.63 -11.42
C SER A 31 -15.29 8.34 -11.04
N ILE A 32 -16.44 7.68 -11.22
CA ILE A 32 -17.72 8.08 -10.65
C ILE A 32 -17.91 7.48 -9.26
N SER A 33 -18.35 8.30 -8.31
CA SER A 33 -18.68 7.88 -6.95
C SER A 33 -19.84 6.86 -6.96
N PRO A 34 -19.69 5.69 -6.31
CA PRO A 34 -20.78 4.71 -6.17
C PRO A 34 -22.05 5.26 -5.50
N ARG A 35 -21.92 6.38 -4.77
CA ARG A 35 -23.01 7.05 -4.06
C ARG A 35 -23.84 8.00 -4.93
N VAL A 36 -23.43 8.29 -6.16
CA VAL A 36 -24.20 9.16 -7.06
C VAL A 36 -25.64 8.67 -7.21
N LYS A 37 -25.87 7.35 -7.19
CA LYS A 37 -27.20 6.72 -7.25
C LYS A 37 -28.14 7.05 -6.08
N GLU A 38 -27.59 7.54 -4.96
CA GLU A 38 -28.32 7.94 -3.75
C GLU A 38 -28.60 9.44 -3.69
N THR A 39 -28.21 10.19 -4.72
CA THR A 39 -28.31 11.65 -4.76
C THR A 39 -29.51 12.12 -5.57
N LEU A 40 -30.03 13.29 -5.23
CA LEU A 40 -30.97 14.03 -6.07
C LEU A 40 -30.20 15.10 -6.85
N ASP A 41 -30.20 15.01 -8.18
CA ASP A 41 -29.62 16.04 -9.06
C ASP A 41 -30.45 17.33 -9.02
N LEU A 42 -29.79 18.45 -8.71
CA LEU A 42 -30.38 19.79 -8.66
C LEU A 42 -29.96 20.65 -9.87
N GLY A 43 -29.21 20.08 -10.81
CA GLY A 43 -28.71 20.70 -12.02
C GLY A 43 -27.24 21.11 -11.94
N PRO A 44 -26.68 21.62 -13.06
CA PRO A 44 -25.27 22.00 -13.13
C PRO A 44 -24.90 23.10 -12.12
N ILE A 45 -23.72 22.99 -11.51
CA ILE A 45 -23.17 24.06 -10.67
C ILE A 45 -22.75 25.27 -11.53
N PRO A 46 -22.55 26.47 -10.93
CA PRO A 46 -21.99 27.62 -11.63
C PRO A 46 -20.69 27.27 -12.34
N LYS A 47 -20.59 27.69 -13.61
CA LYS A 47 -19.42 27.42 -14.48
C LYS A 47 -18.09 27.88 -13.89
N THR A 48 -18.12 28.92 -13.05
CA THR A 48 -16.96 29.56 -12.42
C THR A 48 -16.67 29.03 -11.01
N GLU A 49 -17.44 28.06 -10.52
CA GLU A 49 -17.15 27.42 -9.25
C GLU A 49 -15.86 26.60 -9.38
N ARG A 50 -14.93 26.75 -8.42
CA ARG A 50 -13.58 26.20 -8.52
C ARG A 50 -13.48 24.89 -7.78
N HIS A 51 -12.96 23.86 -8.45
CA HIS A 51 -12.74 22.55 -7.85
C HIS A 51 -11.32 22.06 -8.11
N ARG A 52 -10.83 21.22 -7.19
CA ARG A 52 -9.57 20.49 -7.31
C ARG A 52 -9.88 19.04 -7.64
N ILE A 53 -9.15 18.51 -8.62
CA ILE A 53 -9.12 17.11 -9.01
C ILE A 53 -7.70 16.54 -8.81
N LEU A 54 -7.60 15.22 -8.72
CA LEU A 54 -6.33 14.50 -8.75
C LEU A 54 -6.41 13.46 -9.86
N VAL A 55 -5.42 13.47 -10.76
CA VAL A 55 -5.29 12.51 -11.85
C VAL A 55 -4.24 11.47 -11.46
N GLY A 56 -4.65 10.20 -11.38
CA GLY A 56 -3.77 9.07 -11.12
C GLY A 56 -3.12 8.57 -12.39
N LEU A 57 -1.79 8.36 -12.36
CA LEU A 57 -1.03 7.88 -13.49
C LEU A 57 -0.59 6.42 -13.31
N ALA A 58 -0.65 5.67 -14.41
CA ALA A 58 -0.40 4.24 -14.45
C ALA A 58 1.08 3.88 -14.29
N LEU A 59 1.37 2.93 -13.41
CA LEU A 59 2.69 2.32 -13.30
C LEU A 59 3.09 1.61 -14.59
N ARG A 60 4.36 1.75 -14.97
CA ARG A 60 4.98 0.98 -16.04
C ARG A 60 5.41 -0.40 -15.52
N ASN A 61 5.30 -1.42 -16.37
CA ASN A 61 5.81 -2.77 -16.11
C ASN A 61 5.31 -3.40 -14.79
N ARG A 62 4.03 -3.21 -14.43
CA ARG A 62 3.45 -3.74 -13.18
C ARG A 62 3.81 -5.22 -12.89
N PRO A 63 3.78 -6.16 -13.86
CA PRO A 63 4.20 -7.54 -13.59
C PRO A 63 5.66 -7.69 -13.09
N ALA A 64 6.56 -6.82 -13.56
CA ALA A 64 7.95 -6.81 -13.12
C ALA A 64 8.11 -6.17 -11.72
N LEU A 65 7.33 -5.13 -11.41
CA LEU A 65 7.25 -4.57 -10.06
C LEU A 65 6.76 -5.62 -9.05
N GLU A 66 5.68 -6.32 -9.36
CA GLU A 66 5.13 -7.38 -8.50
C GLU A 66 6.13 -8.54 -8.31
N ALA A 67 6.93 -8.86 -9.33
CA ALA A 67 8.01 -9.83 -9.20
C ALA A 67 9.13 -9.32 -8.28
N PHE A 68 9.54 -8.07 -8.45
CA PHE A 68 10.53 -7.42 -7.58
C PHE A 68 10.07 -7.40 -6.12
N LEU A 69 8.82 -7.03 -5.85
CA LEU A 69 8.26 -6.99 -4.49
C LEU A 69 8.24 -8.37 -3.81
N ARG A 70 8.05 -9.45 -4.57
CA ARG A 70 8.23 -10.82 -4.06
C ARG A 70 9.70 -11.13 -3.79
N ASP A 71 10.58 -10.82 -4.74
CA ASP A 71 12.01 -11.13 -4.66
C ASP A 71 12.70 -10.43 -3.47
N VAL A 72 12.31 -9.20 -3.12
CA VAL A 72 12.92 -8.48 -1.99
C VAL A 72 12.47 -9.01 -0.63
N GLN A 73 11.39 -9.79 -0.59
CA GLN A 73 10.86 -10.40 0.63
C GLN A 73 11.18 -11.89 0.78
N ASP A 74 11.76 -12.52 -0.24
CA ASP A 74 12.14 -13.93 -0.20
C ASP A 74 13.58 -14.08 0.33
N PRO A 75 13.82 -14.70 1.51
CA PRO A 75 15.16 -14.91 2.05
C PRO A 75 16.10 -15.73 1.16
N THR A 76 15.55 -16.48 0.20
CA THR A 76 16.32 -17.28 -0.76
C THR A 76 16.70 -16.51 -2.03
N SER A 77 16.13 -15.32 -2.23
CA SER A 77 16.40 -14.46 -3.38
C SER A 77 17.71 -13.68 -3.19
N PRO A 78 18.52 -13.50 -4.26
CA PRO A 78 19.69 -12.64 -4.20
C PRO A 78 19.34 -11.15 -4.02
N ARG A 79 18.05 -10.78 -4.12
CA ARG A 79 17.53 -9.44 -3.88
C ARG A 79 16.91 -9.27 -2.50
N TYR A 80 16.96 -10.28 -1.63
CA TYR A 80 16.40 -10.18 -0.29
C TYR A 80 16.89 -8.92 0.45
N ARG A 81 15.95 -8.10 0.93
CA ARG A 81 16.19 -6.80 1.59
C ARG A 81 17.03 -5.80 0.78
N ARG A 82 17.09 -5.95 -0.55
CA ARG A 82 17.71 -4.98 -1.47
C ARG A 82 16.63 -4.12 -2.13
N PHE A 83 16.09 -3.18 -1.36
CA PHE A 83 15.08 -2.23 -1.83
C PHE A 83 15.66 -1.24 -2.84
N LEU A 84 14.78 -0.62 -3.63
CA LEU A 84 15.15 0.42 -4.56
C LEU A 84 15.32 1.75 -3.84
N THR A 85 16.21 2.59 -4.35
CA THR A 85 16.08 4.02 -4.15
C THR A 85 14.84 4.54 -4.89
N GLN A 86 14.29 5.68 -4.45
CA GLN A 86 13.18 6.32 -5.16
C GLN A 86 13.53 6.64 -6.62
N GLN A 87 14.79 6.98 -6.92
CA GLN A 87 15.24 7.25 -8.29
C GLN A 87 15.21 5.99 -9.17
N GLU A 88 15.62 4.84 -8.64
CA GLU A 88 15.54 3.56 -9.36
C GLU A 88 14.10 3.13 -9.59
N PHE A 89 13.22 3.25 -8.58
CA PHE A 89 11.79 3.03 -8.78
C PHE A 89 11.24 3.92 -9.91
N ASN A 90 11.61 5.21 -9.88
CA ASN A 90 11.14 6.17 -10.88
C ASN A 90 11.61 5.82 -12.30
N ALA A 91 12.82 5.28 -12.44
CA ALA A 91 13.38 4.87 -13.71
C ALA A 91 12.71 3.58 -14.25
N LEU A 92 12.35 2.65 -13.38
CA LEU A 92 11.85 1.32 -13.75
C LEU A 92 10.32 1.25 -13.90
N TYR A 93 9.59 1.89 -12.98
CA TYR A 93 8.16 1.61 -12.76
C TYR A 93 7.26 2.85 -12.71
N ALA A 94 7.76 4.02 -12.32
CA ALA A 94 6.93 5.24 -12.41
C ALA A 94 6.60 5.60 -13.87
N PRO A 95 5.50 6.34 -14.13
CA PRO A 95 5.23 6.97 -15.43
C PRO A 95 6.47 7.68 -15.98
N SER A 96 6.66 7.73 -17.31
CA SER A 96 7.80 8.45 -17.84
C SER A 96 7.64 9.97 -17.64
N PRO A 97 8.74 10.76 -17.64
CA PRO A 97 8.62 12.22 -17.63
C PRO A 97 7.80 12.77 -18.81
N ASP A 98 7.89 12.13 -19.99
CA ASP A 98 7.14 12.52 -21.18
C ASP A 98 5.64 12.25 -21.02
N ASP A 99 5.29 11.09 -20.45
CA ASP A 99 3.91 10.72 -20.12
C ASP A 99 3.26 11.72 -19.16
N GLU A 100 3.94 12.03 -18.05
CA GLU A 100 3.47 13.04 -17.10
C GLU A 100 3.34 14.42 -17.77
N SER A 101 4.30 14.81 -18.60
CA SER A 101 4.31 16.10 -19.28
C SER A 101 3.19 16.23 -20.32
N ALA A 102 2.83 15.13 -20.99
CA ALA A 102 1.69 15.08 -21.92
C ALA A 102 0.36 15.30 -21.17
N VAL A 103 0.18 14.65 -20.02
CA VAL A 103 -1.01 14.85 -19.18
C VAL A 103 -1.06 16.27 -18.61
N VAL A 104 0.05 16.80 -18.09
CA VAL A 104 0.15 18.19 -17.62
C VAL A 104 -0.24 19.17 -18.72
N THR A 105 0.38 19.04 -19.90
CA THR A 105 0.11 19.91 -21.06
C THR A 105 -1.36 19.86 -21.45
N TYR A 106 -1.98 18.68 -21.42
CA TYR A 106 -3.39 18.51 -21.72
C TYR A 106 -4.31 19.23 -20.71
N LEU A 107 -4.04 19.07 -19.41
CA LEU A 107 -4.80 19.74 -18.35
C LEU A 107 -4.68 21.27 -18.46
N GLU A 108 -3.46 21.79 -18.67
CA GLU A 108 -3.21 23.23 -18.83
C GLU A 108 -3.89 23.81 -20.07
N ARG A 109 -3.81 23.12 -21.22
CA ARG A 109 -4.52 23.53 -22.44
C ARG A 109 -6.04 23.51 -22.29
N SER A 110 -6.56 22.70 -21.38
CA SER A 110 -7.98 22.65 -21.06
C SER A 110 -8.41 23.77 -20.10
N GLY A 111 -7.47 24.54 -19.55
CA GLY A 111 -7.71 25.67 -18.64
C GLY A 111 -7.43 25.36 -17.17
N LEU A 112 -7.06 24.12 -16.83
CA LEU A 112 -6.77 23.73 -15.46
C LEU A 112 -5.36 24.17 -15.05
N ARG A 113 -5.21 24.69 -13.83
CA ARG A 113 -3.89 24.97 -13.24
C ARG A 113 -3.38 23.74 -12.51
N ILE A 114 -2.14 23.33 -12.80
CA ILE A 114 -1.47 22.30 -12.01
C ILE A 114 -1.22 22.82 -10.59
N THR A 115 -1.67 22.08 -9.59
CA THR A 115 -1.47 22.39 -8.17
C THR A 115 -0.36 21.54 -7.56
N ASP A 116 -0.19 20.31 -8.02
CA ASP A 116 0.73 19.36 -7.41
C ASP A 116 1.39 18.47 -8.47
N ARG A 117 2.70 18.28 -8.32
CA ARG A 117 3.49 17.27 -9.01
C ARG A 117 4.48 16.67 -8.03
N PHE A 118 4.81 15.41 -8.21
CA PHE A 118 5.67 14.66 -7.30
C PHE A 118 6.80 13.97 -8.07
N PRO A 119 7.98 13.79 -7.46
CA PRO A 119 9.11 13.13 -8.13
C PRO A 119 8.78 11.74 -8.68
N ASN A 120 7.89 11.00 -8.00
CA ASN A 120 7.44 9.67 -8.40
C ASN A 120 6.38 9.65 -9.52
N ARG A 121 5.85 10.83 -9.89
CA ARG A 121 4.93 11.04 -11.01
C ARG A 121 3.66 10.18 -10.98
N LEU A 122 3.25 9.67 -9.82
CA LEU A 122 2.06 8.81 -9.72
C LEU A 122 0.74 9.59 -9.70
N VAL A 123 0.77 10.85 -9.30
CA VAL A 123 -0.41 11.70 -9.24
C VAL A 123 -0.10 13.12 -9.69
N ILE A 124 -1.07 13.74 -10.36
CA ILE A 124 -1.06 15.16 -10.73
C ILE A 124 -2.27 15.84 -10.09
N GLY A 125 -2.03 16.86 -9.27
CA GLY A 125 -3.10 17.74 -8.77
C GLY A 125 -3.38 18.84 -9.77
N ALA A 126 -4.66 19.11 -10.04
CA ALA A 126 -5.09 20.22 -10.88
C ALA A 126 -6.34 20.89 -10.34
N ALA A 127 -6.48 22.19 -10.58
CA ALA A 127 -7.64 22.96 -10.16
C ALA A 127 -8.04 24.01 -11.20
N GLY A 128 -9.34 24.22 -11.35
CA GLY A 128 -9.90 25.19 -12.27
C GLY A 128 -11.39 25.35 -12.06
N ASP A 129 -12.02 26.09 -12.95
CA ASP A 129 -13.45 26.34 -12.92
C ASP A 129 -14.21 25.08 -13.39
N ALA A 130 -15.47 24.91 -13.01
CA ALA A 130 -16.30 23.77 -13.41
C ALA A 130 -16.39 23.61 -14.94
N ASP A 131 -16.35 24.71 -15.71
CA ASP A 131 -16.30 24.68 -17.17
C ASP A 131 -14.95 24.16 -17.71
N ASP A 132 -13.83 24.43 -17.02
CA ASP A 132 -12.51 23.91 -17.38
C ASP A 132 -12.46 22.39 -17.18
N ILE A 133 -13.02 21.90 -16.07
CA ILE A 133 -13.17 20.47 -15.78
C ILE A 133 -14.05 19.81 -16.85
N ALA A 134 -15.15 20.45 -17.24
CA ALA A 134 -16.02 19.94 -18.29
C ALA A 134 -15.33 19.84 -19.66
N ARG A 135 -14.49 20.81 -20.02
CA ARG A 135 -13.68 20.74 -21.25
C ARG A 135 -12.58 19.68 -21.17
N ALA A 136 -11.92 19.56 -20.02
CA ALA A 136 -10.83 18.62 -19.81
C ALA A 136 -11.29 17.16 -19.71
N LEU A 137 -12.48 16.90 -19.19
CA LEU A 137 -12.89 15.54 -18.80
C LEU A 137 -14.26 15.14 -19.33
N GLY A 138 -14.98 16.03 -20.01
CA GLY A 138 -16.32 15.72 -20.56
C GLY A 138 -17.42 15.59 -19.56
N VAL A 139 -17.16 15.89 -18.30
CA VAL A 139 -18.11 15.74 -17.21
C VAL A 139 -18.56 17.12 -16.76
N ARG A 140 -19.87 17.27 -16.56
CA ARG A 140 -20.40 18.44 -15.87
C ARG A 140 -20.52 18.09 -14.40
N LEU A 141 -20.11 19.02 -13.54
CA LEU A 141 -20.38 18.93 -12.12
C LEU A 141 -21.79 19.48 -11.86
N HIS A 142 -22.53 18.76 -11.01
CA HIS A 142 -23.90 19.07 -10.65
C HIS A 142 -23.98 19.35 -9.16
N ALA A 143 -24.84 20.29 -8.77
CA ALA A 143 -25.27 20.41 -7.39
C ALA A 143 -26.19 19.22 -7.10
N VAL A 144 -25.94 18.51 -6.02
CA VAL A 144 -26.73 17.34 -5.65
C VAL A 144 -27.13 17.42 -4.18
N LEU A 145 -28.32 16.91 -3.85
CA LEU A 145 -28.73 16.70 -2.46
C LEU A 145 -28.38 15.27 -2.06
N TYR A 146 -27.56 15.12 -1.03
CA TYR A 146 -27.18 13.83 -0.47
C TYR A 146 -27.30 13.87 1.06
N LYS A 147 -28.02 12.91 1.64
CA LYS A 147 -28.27 12.83 3.11
C LYS A 147 -28.72 14.17 3.74
N GLY A 148 -29.50 14.96 2.99
CA GLY A 148 -30.04 16.26 3.45
C GLY A 148 -29.07 17.44 3.39
N ALA A 149 -27.87 17.25 2.84
CA ALA A 149 -26.88 18.31 2.63
C ALA A 149 -26.64 18.54 1.12
N TYR A 150 -26.23 19.77 0.78
CA TYR A 150 -25.81 20.12 -0.58
C TYR A 150 -24.37 19.67 -0.80
N HIS A 151 -24.14 19.06 -1.96
CA HIS A 151 -22.89 18.48 -2.41
C HIS A 151 -22.68 18.81 -3.90
N PHE A 152 -21.50 18.49 -4.42
CA PHE A 152 -21.28 18.44 -5.87
C PHE A 152 -20.87 17.05 -6.31
N ALA A 153 -21.24 16.67 -7.53
CA ALA A 153 -20.79 15.43 -8.14
C ALA A 153 -20.82 15.49 -9.67
N ALA A 154 -19.88 14.81 -10.32
CA ALA A 154 -20.04 14.35 -11.69
C ALA A 154 -21.03 13.17 -11.73
N LEU A 155 -21.94 13.19 -12.71
CA LEU A 155 -22.97 12.16 -12.87
C LEU A 155 -22.66 11.15 -13.99
N SER A 156 -21.48 11.26 -14.61
CA SER A 156 -20.98 10.35 -15.63
C SER A 156 -19.48 10.18 -15.49
N GLU A 157 -18.96 9.07 -16.04
CA GLU A 157 -17.53 8.82 -16.08
C GLU A 157 -16.79 9.86 -16.93
N PRO A 158 -15.59 10.30 -16.53
CA PRO A 158 -14.76 11.19 -17.31
C PRO A 158 -14.22 10.51 -18.57
N TRP A 159 -13.95 11.29 -19.59
CA TRP A 159 -13.20 10.87 -20.77
C TRP A 159 -11.85 11.58 -20.85
N VAL A 160 -10.90 10.97 -21.55
CA VAL A 160 -9.60 11.58 -21.88
C VAL A 160 -9.25 11.27 -23.32
N PRO A 161 -8.36 12.04 -23.98
CA PRO A 161 -7.85 11.70 -25.31
C PRO A 161 -7.28 10.29 -25.33
N ALA A 162 -7.54 9.55 -26.42
CA ALA A 162 -7.16 8.14 -26.55
C ALA A 162 -5.64 7.91 -26.39
N GLU A 163 -4.84 8.90 -26.77
CA GLU A 163 -3.38 8.92 -26.60
C GLU A 163 -2.93 8.99 -25.12
N LEU A 164 -3.71 9.64 -24.25
CA LEU A 164 -3.42 9.74 -22.81
C LEU A 164 -4.06 8.63 -22.00
N ALA A 165 -5.04 7.92 -22.59
CA ALA A 165 -5.80 6.92 -21.86
C ALA A 165 -4.89 5.84 -21.25
N PRO A 166 -3.91 5.22 -21.93
CA PRO A 166 -3.08 4.19 -21.30
C PRO A 166 -2.27 4.68 -20.07
N THR A 167 -2.05 5.99 -19.96
CA THR A 167 -1.25 6.62 -18.92
C THR A 167 -2.05 7.00 -17.68
N ILE A 168 -3.39 7.12 -17.78
CA ILE A 168 -4.24 7.59 -16.68
C ILE A 168 -5.04 6.42 -16.09
N ASP A 169 -4.86 6.11 -14.81
CA ASP A 169 -5.65 5.09 -14.12
C ASP A 169 -7.06 5.60 -13.78
N GLY A 170 -7.18 6.88 -13.45
CA GLY A 170 -8.47 7.53 -13.23
C GLY A 170 -8.33 8.95 -12.69
N VAL A 171 -9.48 9.56 -12.42
CA VAL A 171 -9.58 10.92 -11.88
C VAL A 171 -10.48 10.90 -10.65
N ILE A 172 -9.99 11.46 -9.55
CA ILE A 172 -10.75 11.62 -8.30
C ILE A 172 -10.93 13.11 -7.97
N GLY A 173 -11.86 13.41 -7.06
CA GLY A 173 -12.22 14.79 -6.72
C GLY A 173 -13.31 15.39 -7.60
N LEU A 174 -13.97 14.56 -8.41
CA LEU A 174 -15.15 14.92 -9.20
C LEU A 174 -16.44 14.95 -8.36
N ASP A 175 -16.37 14.64 -7.07
CA ASP A 175 -17.43 14.78 -6.09
C ASP A 175 -16.87 15.09 -4.69
N ASP A 176 -17.77 15.39 -3.76
CA ASP A 176 -17.52 15.48 -2.32
C ASP A 176 -18.48 14.61 -1.48
N LEU A 177 -19.01 13.54 -2.06
CA LEU A 177 -19.98 12.64 -1.42
C LEU A 177 -19.32 11.71 -0.37
N HIS A 178 -17.99 11.69 -0.35
CA HIS A 178 -17.17 10.88 0.54
C HIS A 178 -16.15 11.72 1.30
N ALA A 179 -15.93 11.31 2.54
CA ALA A 179 -14.85 11.77 3.39
C ALA A 179 -14.26 10.55 4.09
N MET A 180 -12.93 10.53 4.20
CA MET A 180 -12.20 9.60 5.07
C MET A 180 -12.68 9.79 6.50
N ARG A 181 -12.71 8.70 7.27
CA ARG A 181 -13.14 8.71 8.67
C ARG A 181 -12.12 8.00 9.54
N ALA A 182 -11.94 8.54 10.73
CA ALA A 182 -11.16 7.93 11.80
C ALA A 182 -11.87 6.68 12.37
N HIS A 183 -11.14 5.59 12.55
CA HIS A 183 -11.63 4.32 13.11
C HIS A 183 -11.47 4.27 14.64
N VAL A 184 -12.06 5.28 15.30
CA VAL A 184 -11.93 5.50 16.74
C VAL A 184 -13.28 5.44 17.47
N ARG A 185 -13.32 4.71 18.59
CA ARG A 185 -14.46 4.65 19.52
C ARG A 185 -14.09 5.28 20.86
N ARG A 186 -14.35 6.58 21.02
CA ARG A 186 -14.20 7.23 22.33
C ARG A 186 -15.26 6.75 23.32
N GLY A 187 -14.82 6.24 24.45
CA GLY A 187 -15.65 5.81 25.57
C GLY A 187 -15.86 6.90 26.63
N ALA A 188 -16.06 6.46 27.87
CA ALA A 188 -16.45 7.32 28.98
C ALA A 188 -15.28 8.15 29.50
N ALA A 189 -15.57 9.31 30.10
CA ALA A 189 -14.59 10.05 30.87
C ALA A 189 -14.18 9.23 32.10
N VAL A 190 -12.88 9.03 32.29
CA VAL A 190 -12.32 8.22 33.37
C VAL A 190 -11.00 8.83 33.79
N LYS A 191 -10.63 8.75 35.07
CA LYS A 191 -9.29 9.15 35.51
C LYS A 191 -8.36 7.93 35.49
N PRO A 192 -7.13 8.05 34.95
CA PRO A 192 -6.15 6.99 35.04
C PRO A 192 -5.84 6.74 36.52
N ARG A 193 -5.68 5.47 36.89
CA ARG A 193 -5.23 5.09 38.22
C ARG A 193 -3.70 4.94 38.18
N ALA A 194 -3.01 5.49 39.18
CA ALA A 194 -1.54 5.39 39.28
C ALA A 194 -1.04 3.97 39.60
N ALA A 195 -1.94 3.08 40.05
CA ALA A 195 -1.70 1.66 40.23
C ALA A 195 -3.00 0.89 40.02
N ALA A 196 -2.93 -0.32 39.44
CA ALA A 196 -4.07 -1.22 39.35
C ALA A 196 -4.49 -1.67 40.77
N GLY A 197 -5.58 -1.09 41.27
CA GLY A 197 -6.32 -1.62 42.41
C GLY A 197 -7.64 -2.23 41.93
N GLY A 198 -8.05 -3.35 42.53
CA GLY A 198 -9.37 -3.98 42.39
C GLY A 198 -9.75 -4.60 41.03
N GLY A 199 -9.43 -3.94 39.91
CA GLY A 199 -9.84 -4.30 38.55
C GLY A 199 -8.84 -3.82 37.49
N CYS A 200 -8.53 -4.66 36.50
CA CYS A 200 -7.59 -4.39 35.38
C CYS A 200 -8.28 -3.88 34.09
N CYS A 201 -9.46 -3.25 34.19
CA CYS A 201 -10.37 -3.10 33.03
C CYS A 201 -10.28 -1.80 32.27
N HIS A 202 -9.11 -1.16 32.30
CA HIS A 202 -8.70 -0.15 31.33
C HIS A 202 -7.19 -0.25 31.19
N LEU A 203 -6.69 -0.28 29.96
CA LEU A 203 -5.28 -0.54 29.69
C LEU A 203 -4.54 0.78 29.45
N GLY A 204 -3.36 0.93 30.04
CA GLY A 204 -2.36 1.93 29.66
C GLY A 204 -1.18 1.28 28.95
N PRO A 205 -0.21 2.07 28.43
CA PRO A 205 0.95 1.53 27.71
C PRO A 205 1.74 0.47 28.47
N GLY A 206 1.89 0.62 29.79
CA GLY A 206 2.59 -0.37 30.63
C GLY A 206 1.85 -1.70 30.70
N ASP A 207 0.51 -1.68 30.72
CA ASP A 207 -0.30 -2.90 30.73
C ASP A 207 -0.17 -3.64 29.39
N LEU A 208 -0.22 -2.89 28.27
CA LEU A 208 -0.07 -3.45 26.92
C LEU A 208 1.33 -3.99 26.64
N LYS A 209 2.36 -3.35 27.18
CA LYS A 209 3.74 -3.83 27.13
C LYS A 209 3.86 -5.22 27.76
N VAL A 210 3.19 -5.45 28.89
CA VAL A 210 3.15 -6.75 29.55
C VAL A 210 2.25 -7.73 28.79
N PHE A 211 1.12 -7.25 28.28
CA PHE A 211 0.12 -8.09 27.60
C PHE A 211 0.64 -8.68 26.29
N TYR A 212 1.32 -7.89 25.45
CA TYR A 212 1.92 -8.33 24.18
C TYR A 212 3.41 -8.65 24.28
N ASP A 213 3.94 -8.79 25.49
CA ASP A 213 5.31 -9.24 25.73
C ASP A 213 6.40 -8.35 25.12
N ASN A 214 6.23 -7.03 25.25
CA ASN A 214 7.15 -6.01 24.74
C ASN A 214 8.18 -5.48 25.77
N ASP A 215 8.56 -6.28 26.77
CA ASP A 215 9.51 -5.87 27.84
C ASP A 215 10.92 -6.44 27.69
N PHE A 216 11.46 -6.45 26.47
CA PHE A 216 12.75 -7.07 26.16
C PHE A 216 13.80 -6.13 25.55
N GLY A 217 13.59 -4.82 25.61
CA GLY A 217 14.66 -3.81 25.54
C GLY A 217 14.86 -3.09 24.21
N PHE A 218 13.95 -3.23 23.25
CA PHE A 218 13.87 -2.37 22.07
C PHE A 218 12.74 -1.35 22.24
N ASP A 219 12.89 -0.19 21.61
CA ASP A 219 12.00 0.96 21.78
C ASP A 219 11.82 1.77 20.50
N GLY A 220 12.33 1.29 19.36
CA GLY A 220 12.33 1.99 18.09
C GLY A 220 13.41 3.08 17.97
N THR A 221 14.38 3.17 18.89
CA THR A 221 15.51 4.11 18.76
C THR A 221 16.23 3.94 17.43
N GLY A 222 16.34 5.04 16.68
CA GLY A 222 16.95 5.07 15.34
C GLY A 222 15.91 5.05 14.22
N GLU A 223 14.67 4.65 14.51
CA GLU A 223 13.59 4.61 13.55
C GLU A 223 12.80 5.91 13.47
N THR A 224 12.14 6.10 12.33
CA THR A 224 11.07 7.08 12.17
C THR A 224 9.80 6.37 11.78
N VAL A 225 8.75 6.53 12.60
CA VAL A 225 7.41 6.06 12.30
C VAL A 225 6.54 7.23 11.85
N VAL A 226 5.88 7.05 10.72
CA VAL A 226 5.00 8.04 10.11
C VAL A 226 3.56 7.71 10.47
N ILE A 227 2.83 8.69 10.99
CA ILE A 227 1.38 8.60 11.11
C ILE A 227 0.78 9.37 9.92
N ALA A 228 -0.17 8.76 9.21
CA ALA A 228 -0.89 9.39 8.11
C ALA A 228 -2.36 9.61 8.53
N GLY A 229 -2.78 10.86 8.65
CA GLY A 229 -4.12 11.18 9.13
C GLY A 229 -4.56 12.60 8.84
N ALA A 230 -5.46 13.13 9.66
CA ALA A 230 -5.93 14.50 9.58
C ALA A 230 -6.19 15.08 10.98
N PHE A 231 -6.17 16.40 11.04
CA PHE A 231 -6.26 17.28 12.21
C PHE A 231 -5.05 17.17 13.13
N ALA A 232 -4.61 18.31 13.66
CA ALA A 232 -3.43 18.34 14.52
C ALA A 232 -3.72 17.77 15.92
N TRP A 233 -2.72 17.21 16.59
CA TRP A 233 -2.77 16.96 18.04
C TRP A 233 -2.37 18.22 18.83
N ARG A 234 -2.54 18.17 20.16
CA ARG A 234 -2.01 19.17 21.10
C ARG A 234 -0.84 18.61 21.90
N ASP A 235 0.31 19.28 21.84
CA ASP A 235 1.52 18.85 22.56
C ASP A 235 1.30 18.74 24.08
N ALA A 236 0.40 19.56 24.63
CA ALA A 236 0.02 19.49 26.05
C ALA A 236 -0.68 18.16 26.41
N ASP A 237 -1.50 17.60 25.50
CA ASP A 237 -2.16 16.31 25.74
C ASP A 237 -1.12 15.18 25.68
N VAL A 238 -0.21 15.20 24.69
CA VAL A 238 0.90 14.23 24.59
C VAL A 238 1.82 14.31 25.81
N SER A 239 2.19 15.52 26.25
CA SER A 239 3.04 15.71 27.42
C SER A 239 2.39 15.19 28.70
N ALA A 240 1.08 15.40 28.86
CA ALA A 240 0.32 14.89 30.00
C ALA A 240 0.21 13.36 29.97
N PHE A 241 0.03 12.76 28.80
CA PHE A 241 0.07 11.31 28.64
C PHE A 241 1.43 10.73 29.03
N ASN A 242 2.51 11.32 28.51
CA ASN A 242 3.87 10.87 28.79
C ASN A 242 4.19 10.98 30.28
N ALA A 243 3.81 12.09 30.92
CA ALA A 243 3.99 12.27 32.36
C ALA A 243 3.18 11.27 33.20
N GLN A 244 1.96 10.91 32.78
CA GLN A 244 1.12 9.93 33.48
C GLN A 244 1.74 8.53 33.49
N TRP A 245 2.44 8.16 32.41
CA TRP A 245 2.98 6.82 32.22
C TRP A 245 4.50 6.74 32.34
N GLY A 246 5.17 7.83 32.71
CA GLY A 246 6.63 7.89 32.84
C GLY A 246 7.38 7.72 31.51
N LEU A 247 6.73 8.01 30.37
CA LEU A 247 7.35 7.96 29.05
C LEU A 247 8.28 9.17 28.85
N PRO A 248 9.35 9.04 28.06
CA PRO A 248 10.17 10.19 27.69
C PRO A 248 9.34 11.21 26.87
N PRO A 249 9.79 12.46 26.75
CA PRO A 249 9.29 13.35 25.69
C PRO A 249 9.46 12.71 24.31
N LEU A 250 8.66 13.12 23.33
CA LEU A 250 8.85 12.67 21.95
C LEU A 250 10.30 12.94 21.50
N PRO A 251 10.98 11.98 20.82
CA PRO A 251 12.35 12.16 20.39
C PRO A 251 12.55 13.39 19.49
N PRO A 252 13.73 14.05 19.53
CA PRO A 252 14.04 15.16 18.64
C PRO A 252 13.81 14.81 17.17
N GLY A 253 13.15 15.72 16.44
CA GLY A 253 12.71 15.45 15.08
C GLY A 253 11.25 15.00 14.99
N SER A 254 10.61 14.63 16.10
CA SER A 254 9.17 14.36 16.08
C SER A 254 8.37 15.64 15.79
N GLY A 255 7.26 15.52 15.08
CA GLY A 255 6.42 16.68 14.77
C GLY A 255 5.33 16.41 13.73
N GLN A 256 4.55 17.46 13.47
CA GLN A 256 3.40 17.43 12.57
C GLN A 256 3.71 18.15 11.26
N VAL A 257 3.32 17.56 10.13
CA VAL A 257 3.58 18.03 8.76
C VAL A 257 2.26 18.23 8.05
N CYS A 258 1.91 19.47 7.71
CA CYS A 258 0.76 19.75 6.87
C CYS A 258 1.11 19.52 5.40
N THR A 259 0.34 18.67 4.71
CA THR A 259 0.54 18.41 3.27
C THR A 259 -0.24 19.38 2.37
N GLY A 260 -1.18 20.14 2.95
CA GLY A 260 -1.93 21.18 2.27
C GLY A 260 -1.29 22.57 2.33
N ALA A 261 -2.03 23.57 1.87
CA ALA A 261 -1.66 24.96 2.07
C ALA A 261 -1.68 25.34 3.56
N ALA A 262 -0.91 26.37 3.93
CA ALA A 262 -0.95 26.89 5.29
C ALA A 262 -2.38 27.27 5.69
N GLY A 263 -2.85 26.74 6.83
CA GLY A 263 -4.22 26.97 7.34
C GLY A 263 -5.30 26.04 6.78
N SER A 264 -4.93 25.03 5.98
CA SER A 264 -5.84 23.93 5.60
C SER A 264 -6.53 23.34 6.85
N GLN A 265 -7.86 23.18 6.79
CA GLN A 265 -8.66 22.76 7.95
C GLN A 265 -8.24 21.40 8.51
N GLY A 266 -7.88 20.45 7.65
CA GLY A 266 -7.36 19.14 8.03
C GLY A 266 -5.96 19.19 8.66
N CYS A 267 -5.31 20.35 8.73
CA CYS A 267 -4.02 20.53 9.43
C CYS A 267 -4.16 21.31 10.74
N LEU A 268 -5.37 21.70 11.12
CA LEU A 268 -5.63 22.47 12.34
C LEU A 268 -6.13 21.55 13.45
N PHE A 269 -5.88 21.94 14.69
CA PHE A 269 -6.49 21.26 15.84
C PHE A 269 -8.00 21.48 15.82
N ASN A 270 -8.76 20.41 16.00
CA ASN A 270 -10.20 20.44 16.13
C ASN A 270 -10.62 19.57 17.33
N ARG A 271 -11.36 20.15 18.28
CA ARG A 271 -11.72 19.47 19.53
C ARG A 271 -12.42 18.11 19.34
N SER A 272 -13.17 17.94 18.26
CA SER A 272 -13.89 16.72 17.96
C SER A 272 -13.09 15.78 17.07
N MET A 273 -12.39 16.33 16.07
CA MET A 273 -11.73 15.51 15.05
C MET A 273 -10.29 15.11 15.40
N SER A 274 -9.62 15.86 16.29
CA SER A 274 -8.26 15.55 16.76
C SER A 274 -8.19 14.38 17.75
N VAL A 275 -9.32 13.72 18.05
CA VAL A 275 -9.35 12.53 18.92
C VAL A 275 -8.45 11.44 18.35
N GLU A 276 -8.48 11.24 17.03
CA GLU A 276 -7.65 10.26 16.32
C GLU A 276 -6.16 10.60 16.39
N ALA A 277 -5.82 11.84 15.99
CA ALA A 277 -4.44 12.33 16.07
C ALA A 277 -3.84 12.21 17.47
N SER A 278 -4.65 12.44 18.52
CA SER A 278 -4.27 12.25 19.90
C SER A 278 -4.07 10.78 20.27
N LEU A 279 -4.96 9.87 19.84
CA LEU A 279 -4.86 8.43 20.05
C LEU A 279 -3.59 7.87 19.42
N ASP A 280 -3.41 8.10 18.12
CA ASP A 280 -2.33 7.54 17.31
C ASP A 280 -0.96 7.89 17.91
N VAL A 281 -0.70 9.17 18.20
CA VAL A 281 0.59 9.61 18.74
C VAL A 281 0.84 9.06 20.15
N GLN A 282 -0.19 8.94 20.98
CA GLN A 282 -0.04 8.46 22.37
C GLN A 282 0.31 6.96 22.41
N TYR A 283 -0.39 6.13 21.64
CA TYR A 283 -0.18 4.69 21.65
C TYR A 283 0.99 4.24 20.78
N LEU A 284 1.31 4.97 19.70
CA LEU A 284 2.58 4.77 19.00
C LEU A 284 3.77 5.06 19.92
N HIS A 285 3.78 6.22 20.59
CA HIS A 285 4.86 6.59 21.51
C HIS A 285 4.92 5.69 22.75
N GLY A 286 3.78 5.20 23.23
CA GLY A 286 3.71 4.23 24.30
C GLY A 286 4.31 2.86 23.93
N THR A 287 4.24 2.48 22.65
CA THR A 287 4.80 1.23 22.14
C THR A 287 6.29 1.37 21.85
N ALA A 288 6.68 2.34 21.01
CA ALA A 288 8.05 2.56 20.57
C ALA A 288 8.54 3.96 21.01
N PRO A 289 8.86 4.17 22.30
CA PRO A 289 9.15 5.49 22.86
C PRO A 289 10.45 6.15 22.37
N GLY A 290 11.33 5.37 21.72
CA GLY A 290 12.58 5.82 21.10
C GLY A 290 12.42 6.24 19.63
N ALA A 291 11.29 5.90 18.98
CA ALA A 291 11.05 6.22 17.58
C ALA A 291 10.70 7.71 17.38
N VAL A 292 11.26 8.31 16.32
CA VAL A 292 10.83 9.64 15.88
C VAL A 292 9.44 9.54 15.26
N ILE A 293 8.48 10.35 15.70
CA ILE A 293 7.11 10.35 15.17
C ILE A 293 6.90 11.51 14.20
N ARG A 294 6.61 11.21 12.93
CA ARG A 294 6.25 12.20 11.91
C ARG A 294 4.79 12.08 11.53
N TYR A 295 3.97 13.06 11.87
CA TYR A 295 2.55 13.02 11.56
C TYR A 295 2.21 13.87 10.35
N TYR A 296 1.96 13.20 9.24
CA TYR A 296 1.53 13.82 7.99
C TYR A 296 0.01 13.98 8.04
N MET A 297 -0.43 15.22 7.84
CA MET A 297 -1.85 15.60 7.88
C MET A 297 -2.34 15.95 6.48
N ALA A 298 -3.45 15.33 6.08
CA ALA A 298 -4.19 15.68 4.86
C ALA A 298 -4.79 17.09 4.98
N ALA A 299 -4.90 17.79 3.85
CA ALA A 299 -5.44 19.15 3.82
C ALA A 299 -6.91 19.25 4.27
N SER A 300 -7.68 18.18 4.09
CA SER A 300 -9.05 17.99 4.56
C SER A 300 -9.37 16.50 4.66
N THR A 301 -10.62 16.15 5.00
CA THR A 301 -11.09 14.76 5.02
C THR A 301 -11.46 14.20 3.65
N ARG A 302 -11.30 14.96 2.56
CA ARG A 302 -11.60 14.50 1.20
C ARG A 302 -10.60 13.42 0.75
N ILE A 303 -11.11 12.44 -0.01
CA ILE A 303 -10.31 11.30 -0.51
C ILE A 303 -9.06 11.73 -1.30
N LEU A 304 -9.17 12.78 -2.11
CA LEU A 304 -8.05 13.27 -2.93
C LEU A 304 -6.94 13.92 -2.10
N ASP A 305 -7.28 14.49 -0.94
CA ASP A 305 -6.29 15.09 -0.04
C ASP A 305 -5.52 14.00 0.72
N PHE A 306 -6.17 12.87 1.02
CA PHE A 306 -5.51 11.68 1.55
C PHE A 306 -4.59 11.03 0.51
N ALA A 307 -5.05 10.81 -0.74
CA ALA A 307 -4.18 10.31 -1.81
C ALA A 307 -2.97 11.23 -2.05
N THR A 308 -3.17 12.56 -2.00
CA THR A 308 -2.07 13.54 -2.07
C THR A 308 -1.08 13.34 -0.90
N MET A 309 -1.59 13.18 0.32
CA MET A 309 -0.77 12.96 1.52
C MET A 309 -0.01 11.64 1.45
N PHE A 310 -0.65 10.53 1.07
CA PHE A 310 0.01 9.24 0.91
C PHE A 310 1.16 9.34 -0.08
N ASN A 311 0.92 9.96 -1.24
CA ASN A 311 1.97 10.14 -2.24
C ASN A 311 3.11 11.06 -1.75
N ARG A 312 2.78 12.05 -0.91
CA ARG A 312 3.75 12.93 -0.28
C ARG A 312 4.64 12.18 0.72
N ILE A 313 4.07 11.32 1.56
CA ILE A 313 4.82 10.49 2.51
C ILE A 313 5.85 9.62 1.77
N VAL A 314 5.43 8.96 0.69
CA VAL A 314 6.34 8.12 -0.11
C VAL A 314 7.42 8.97 -0.79
N SER A 315 7.07 10.16 -1.28
CA SER A 315 8.03 11.05 -1.96
C SER A 315 9.04 11.70 -1.02
N ASP A 316 8.60 12.11 0.17
CA ASP A 316 9.48 12.68 1.20
C ASP A 316 10.32 11.59 1.87
N ASN A 317 9.81 10.35 1.90
CA ASN A 317 10.41 9.17 2.52
C ASN A 317 11.03 9.43 3.91
N PRO A 318 10.26 9.98 4.87
CA PRO A 318 10.81 10.41 6.16
C PRO A 318 11.15 9.25 7.10
N GLY A 319 10.67 8.04 6.82
CA GLY A 319 10.86 6.83 7.61
C GLY A 319 10.31 5.59 6.90
N HIS A 320 10.56 4.40 7.45
CA HIS A 320 10.25 3.12 6.81
C HIS A 320 9.01 2.42 7.36
N VAL A 321 8.36 2.98 8.39
CA VAL A 321 7.12 2.42 8.94
C VAL A 321 6.04 3.49 8.94
N VAL A 322 4.86 3.15 8.43
CA VAL A 322 3.74 4.06 8.27
C VAL A 322 2.45 3.44 8.79
N THR A 323 1.67 4.20 9.56
CA THR A 323 0.34 3.78 10.06
C THR A 323 -0.76 4.71 9.57
N ILE A 324 -1.93 4.15 9.27
CA ILE A 324 -3.14 4.84 8.85
C ILE A 324 -4.32 4.40 9.75
N SER A 325 -4.89 5.35 10.48
CA SER A 325 -6.08 5.14 11.32
C SER A 325 -7.36 5.71 10.69
N TRP A 326 -7.29 6.04 9.40
CA TRP A 326 -8.38 6.63 8.61
C TRP A 326 -8.73 5.74 7.42
N GLY A 327 -10.03 5.57 7.19
CA GLY A 327 -10.51 4.78 6.07
C GLY A 327 -11.90 5.15 5.59
N LEU A 328 -12.34 4.38 4.60
CA LEU A 328 -13.70 4.33 4.11
C LEU A 328 -14.02 2.92 3.66
N CYS A 329 -15.29 2.56 3.66
CA CYS A 329 -15.67 1.22 3.24
C CYS A 329 -15.48 1.01 1.72
N GLU A 330 -14.88 -0.12 1.35
CA GLU A 330 -14.47 -0.46 -0.01
C GLU A 330 -15.61 -0.31 -1.04
N SER A 331 -16.81 -0.80 -0.72
CA SER A 331 -17.93 -0.79 -1.66
C SER A 331 -18.51 0.61 -1.95
N GLU A 332 -18.15 1.60 -1.14
CA GLU A 332 -18.47 3.01 -1.39
C GLU A 332 -17.25 3.79 -1.95
N SER A 333 -16.05 3.25 -1.83
CA SER A 333 -14.84 3.81 -2.44
C SER A 333 -14.91 3.80 -3.97
N LEU A 334 -14.42 4.87 -4.60
CA LEU A 334 -14.18 4.87 -6.05
C LEU A 334 -13.13 3.80 -6.38
N GLU A 335 -13.34 3.03 -7.44
CA GLU A 335 -12.36 2.04 -7.90
C GLU A 335 -11.04 2.74 -8.26
N SER A 336 -11.09 3.91 -8.92
CA SER A 336 -9.87 4.66 -9.26
C SER A 336 -9.13 5.18 -8.02
N GLN A 337 -9.83 5.55 -6.94
CA GLN A 337 -9.17 5.92 -5.67
C GLN A 337 -8.34 4.74 -5.15
N GLN A 338 -8.94 3.55 -5.12
CA GLN A 338 -8.30 2.37 -4.57
C GLN A 338 -7.06 1.98 -5.39
N VAL A 339 -7.14 2.04 -6.72
CA VAL A 339 -6.00 1.77 -7.61
C VAL A 339 -4.89 2.81 -7.45
N ILE A 340 -5.24 4.09 -7.31
CA ILE A 340 -4.27 5.18 -7.08
C ILE A 340 -3.51 4.94 -5.78
N ASP A 341 -4.24 4.67 -4.70
CA ASP A 341 -3.63 4.43 -3.39
C ASP A 341 -2.76 3.16 -3.41
N ASP A 342 -3.21 2.06 -4.04
CA ASP A 342 -2.43 0.83 -4.21
C ASP A 342 -1.12 1.07 -5.01
N ASN A 343 -1.16 1.87 -6.08
CA ASN A 343 0.04 2.25 -6.81
C ASN A 343 1.05 2.97 -5.90
N ILE A 344 0.57 3.89 -5.05
CA ILE A 344 1.39 4.63 -4.09
C ILE A 344 2.02 3.66 -3.08
N PHE A 345 1.24 2.74 -2.52
CA PHE A 345 1.71 1.76 -1.54
C PHE A 345 2.68 0.72 -2.16
N SER A 346 2.52 0.38 -3.44
CA SER A 346 3.47 -0.48 -4.15
C SER A 346 4.83 0.19 -4.38
N ASN A 347 4.85 1.51 -4.65
CA ASN A 347 6.08 2.30 -4.67
C ASN A 347 6.73 2.31 -3.28
N ALA A 348 5.93 2.57 -2.25
CA ALA A 348 6.38 2.58 -0.87
C ALA A 348 7.07 1.25 -0.47
N SER A 349 6.43 0.13 -0.79
CA SER A 349 6.97 -1.21 -0.55
C SER A 349 8.29 -1.45 -1.32
N ALA A 350 8.39 -0.94 -2.54
CA ALA A 350 9.58 -1.09 -3.37
C ALA A 350 10.80 -0.33 -2.83
N ILE A 351 10.56 0.76 -2.09
CA ILE A 351 11.60 1.58 -1.45
C ILE A 351 11.79 1.26 0.04
N GLY A 352 11.25 0.14 0.51
CA GLY A 352 11.47 -0.38 1.86
C GLY A 352 10.50 0.12 2.94
N GLN A 353 9.45 0.86 2.58
CA GLN A 353 8.42 1.24 3.55
C GLN A 353 7.44 0.09 3.85
N SER A 354 6.96 0.06 5.08
CA SER A 354 6.00 -0.90 5.65
C SER A 354 4.75 -0.13 6.07
N TRP A 355 3.58 -0.48 5.52
CA TRP A 355 2.34 0.26 5.76
C TRP A 355 1.33 -0.61 6.51
N PHE A 356 0.73 -0.02 7.55
CA PHE A 356 -0.31 -0.60 8.39
C PHE A 356 -1.56 0.28 8.33
N ALA A 357 -2.73 -0.32 8.25
CA ALA A 357 -4.00 0.41 8.29
C ALA A 357 -5.01 -0.26 9.20
N ALA A 358 -5.69 0.52 10.03
CA ALA A 358 -6.83 0.08 10.82
C ALA A 358 -7.89 -0.56 9.90
N SER A 359 -8.41 -1.73 10.26
CA SER A 359 -9.27 -2.53 9.38
C SER A 359 -10.74 -2.09 9.36
N GLY A 360 -11.13 -1.19 10.25
CA GLY A 360 -12.49 -0.69 10.40
C GLY A 360 -13.09 -1.02 11.77
N ASP A 361 -14.18 -0.32 12.09
CA ASP A 361 -14.78 -0.27 13.43
C ASP A 361 -16.24 -0.69 13.45
N SER A 362 -16.77 -1.15 12.31
CA SER A 362 -18.18 -1.48 12.13
C SER A 362 -18.38 -2.94 11.68
N GLY A 363 -17.47 -3.81 12.09
CA GLY A 363 -17.53 -5.26 11.89
C GLY A 363 -17.42 -5.67 10.42
N SER A 364 -18.07 -6.77 10.04
CA SER A 364 -18.10 -7.26 8.64
C SER A 364 -18.91 -6.39 7.67
N ARG A 365 -19.51 -5.28 8.14
CA ARG A 365 -20.49 -4.49 7.39
C ARG A 365 -20.27 -2.98 7.46
N GLU A 366 -19.03 -2.55 7.17
CA GLU A 366 -18.55 -1.17 7.32
C GLU A 366 -19.48 -0.07 6.75
N CYS A 367 -20.18 -0.31 5.63
CA CYS A 367 -21.08 0.67 4.99
C CYS A 367 -22.56 0.63 5.46
N GLY A 368 -22.88 0.16 6.68
CA GLY A 368 -24.28 0.17 7.15
C GLY A 368 -25.13 -0.98 6.57
N GLY A 369 -24.55 -2.18 6.53
CA GLY A 369 -25.31 -3.41 6.28
C GLY A 369 -24.88 -4.21 5.05
N ILE A 370 -23.88 -3.78 4.29
CA ILE A 370 -23.33 -4.53 3.15
C ILE A 370 -22.03 -5.22 3.60
N LEU A 371 -21.87 -6.50 3.27
CA LEU A 371 -20.61 -7.21 3.48
C LEU A 371 -19.50 -6.55 2.66
N THR A 372 -18.51 -5.99 3.35
CA THR A 372 -17.43 -5.21 2.77
C THR A 372 -16.24 -5.21 3.71
N VAL A 373 -15.09 -4.78 3.21
CA VAL A 373 -13.93 -4.43 4.01
C VAL A 373 -13.68 -2.93 3.95
N ASP A 374 -12.73 -2.43 4.74
CA ASP A 374 -12.30 -1.04 4.72
C ASP A 374 -11.14 -0.81 3.75
N HIS A 375 -11.06 0.39 3.18
CA HIS A 375 -9.96 0.91 2.38
C HIS A 375 -9.30 2.07 3.14
N PRO A 376 -7.97 2.06 3.37
CA PRO A 376 -6.96 1.34 2.59
C PRO A 376 -6.56 -0.04 3.12
N ALA A 377 -7.19 -0.56 4.19
CA ALA A 377 -6.86 -1.87 4.73
C ALA A 377 -7.03 -3.00 3.70
N ASN A 378 -7.89 -2.87 2.68
CA ASN A 378 -8.04 -3.85 1.61
C ASN A 378 -6.90 -3.88 0.58
N SER A 379 -6.00 -2.89 0.57
CA SER A 379 -4.86 -2.85 -0.35
C SER A 379 -3.93 -4.07 -0.13
N PRO A 380 -3.49 -4.77 -1.19
CA PRO A 380 -2.51 -5.84 -1.10
C PRO A 380 -1.11 -5.40 -0.65
N HIS A 381 -0.84 -4.09 -0.68
CA HIS A 381 0.42 -3.48 -0.29
C HIS A 381 0.37 -2.79 1.09
N VAL A 382 -0.69 -3.06 1.86
CA VAL A 382 -0.89 -2.56 3.22
C VAL A 382 -1.32 -3.73 4.10
N ILE A 383 -0.81 -3.77 5.33
CA ILE A 383 -1.25 -4.73 6.35
C ILE A 383 -2.48 -4.16 7.06
N GLY A 384 -3.61 -4.85 6.92
CA GLY A 384 -4.85 -4.51 7.63
C GLY A 384 -4.76 -4.98 9.08
N VAL A 385 -5.06 -4.10 10.03
CA VAL A 385 -4.95 -4.36 11.46
C VAL A 385 -6.32 -4.34 12.11
N GLY A 386 -6.77 -5.51 12.54
CA GLY A 386 -8.04 -5.73 13.21
C GLY A 386 -7.99 -5.57 14.72
N GLY A 387 -9.10 -5.94 15.34
CA GLY A 387 -9.39 -5.66 16.73
C GLY A 387 -9.80 -6.90 17.53
N THR A 388 -9.35 -6.96 18.78
CA THR A 388 -9.74 -7.93 19.78
C THR A 388 -10.38 -7.26 21.00
N THR A 389 -11.05 -8.08 21.81
CA THR A 389 -11.52 -7.75 23.15
C THR A 389 -10.64 -8.54 24.12
N PRO A 390 -9.71 -7.88 24.84
CA PRO A 390 -9.01 -8.48 25.95
C PRO A 390 -10.00 -8.90 27.02
N THR A 391 -9.84 -10.12 27.54
CA THR A 391 -10.66 -10.60 28.65
C THR A 391 -10.25 -9.83 29.90
N CYS A 392 -11.09 -8.87 30.29
CA CYS A 392 -11.00 -8.24 31.60
C CYS A 392 -12.26 -8.45 32.43
N SER A 393 -12.12 -8.64 33.74
CA SER A 393 -13.24 -8.58 34.69
C SER A 393 -12.93 -7.67 35.87
N ASP A 394 -13.97 -7.06 36.45
CA ASP A 394 -13.89 -6.19 37.64
C ASP A 394 -13.32 -6.88 38.89
N GLY A 395 -13.15 -8.22 38.85
CA GLY A 395 -12.49 -9.03 39.89
C GLY A 395 -11.02 -9.36 39.59
N LEU A 396 -10.47 -8.91 38.46
CA LEU A 396 -9.05 -9.05 38.14
C LEU A 396 -8.22 -8.05 38.95
N THR A 397 -7.49 -8.56 39.93
CA THR A 397 -6.52 -7.77 40.71
C THR A 397 -5.10 -8.05 40.20
N VAL A 398 -4.12 -7.22 40.58
CA VAL A 398 -2.69 -7.43 40.27
C VAL A 398 -2.12 -8.78 40.77
N SER A 399 -2.86 -9.53 41.58
CA SER A 399 -2.51 -10.90 41.97
C SER A 399 -3.00 -11.97 40.99
N ASN A 400 -3.79 -11.61 39.96
CA ASN A 400 -4.16 -12.51 38.88
C ASN A 400 -3.06 -12.52 37.80
N THR A 401 -2.59 -13.70 37.42
CA THR A 401 -1.57 -13.88 36.37
C THR A 401 -1.98 -13.29 35.03
N ALA A 402 -3.28 -13.18 34.73
CA ALA A 402 -3.80 -12.51 33.54
C ALA A 402 -3.64 -10.98 33.55
N CYS A 403 -3.30 -10.37 34.71
CA CYS A 403 -2.85 -8.97 34.80
C CYS A 403 -1.33 -8.83 34.91
N MET A 404 -0.59 -9.95 34.83
CA MET A 404 0.88 -9.99 34.92
C MET A 404 1.53 -10.54 33.64
N GLY A 405 0.75 -10.72 32.55
CA GLY A 405 1.19 -11.24 31.27
C GLY A 405 0.01 -11.33 30.28
N TYR A 406 0.19 -12.06 29.19
CA TYR A 406 -0.91 -12.37 28.27
C TYR A 406 -2.02 -13.15 29.00
N GLY A 407 -3.25 -12.63 28.95
CA GLY A 407 -4.44 -13.28 29.50
C GLY A 407 -5.13 -14.13 28.45
N SER A 408 -6.21 -13.60 27.89
CA SER A 408 -6.91 -14.16 26.74
C SER A 408 -7.65 -13.06 25.99
N GLU A 409 -7.90 -13.29 24.71
CA GLU A 409 -8.64 -12.36 23.84
C GLU A 409 -9.73 -13.09 23.07
N THR A 410 -10.78 -12.35 22.73
CA THR A 410 -11.81 -12.78 21.77
C THR A 410 -11.87 -11.77 20.62
N GLY A 411 -12.29 -12.17 19.43
CA GLY A 411 -12.48 -11.26 18.31
C GLY A 411 -13.50 -10.17 18.66
N TRP A 412 -13.12 -8.90 18.44
CA TRP A 412 -13.99 -7.76 18.75
C TRP A 412 -15.12 -7.67 17.72
N SER A 413 -16.36 -7.47 18.20
CA SER A 413 -17.51 -7.32 17.31
C SER A 413 -17.45 -6.11 16.37
N GLY A 414 -16.67 -5.09 16.73
CA GLY A 414 -16.40 -3.94 15.87
C GLY A 414 -15.27 -4.17 14.86
N SER A 415 -14.46 -5.23 14.99
CA SER A 415 -13.29 -5.46 14.13
C SER A 415 -13.68 -5.57 12.66
N GLY A 416 -13.22 -4.61 11.85
CA GLY A 416 -13.42 -4.65 10.41
C GLY A 416 -12.73 -5.87 9.80
N GLY A 417 -13.43 -6.61 8.96
CA GLY A 417 -12.88 -7.82 8.35
C GLY A 417 -13.82 -8.54 7.42
N GLY A 418 -13.26 -9.24 6.44
CA GLY A 418 -13.99 -9.89 5.37
C GLY A 418 -13.17 -10.05 4.10
N VAL A 419 -13.87 -10.15 2.97
CA VAL A 419 -13.28 -10.41 1.65
C VAL A 419 -13.41 -9.16 0.78
N SER A 420 -12.29 -8.67 0.25
CA SER A 420 -12.23 -7.57 -0.70
C SER A 420 -12.97 -7.91 -1.99
N GLN A 421 -13.71 -6.93 -2.52
CA GLN A 421 -14.37 -7.02 -3.82
C GLN A 421 -13.45 -6.51 -4.94
N THR A 422 -12.58 -5.55 -4.62
CA THR A 422 -11.66 -4.90 -5.57
C THR A 422 -10.42 -5.77 -5.81
N PHE A 423 -9.63 -6.03 -4.78
CA PHE A 423 -8.27 -6.53 -4.94
C PHE A 423 -8.17 -8.06 -4.94
N ASN A 424 -7.30 -8.55 -5.81
CA ASN A 424 -6.95 -9.97 -5.81
C ASN A 424 -6.03 -10.28 -4.64
N ARG A 425 -6.09 -11.54 -4.20
CA ARG A 425 -5.28 -12.05 -3.10
C ARG A 425 -3.79 -11.94 -3.44
N PRO A 426 -2.97 -11.27 -2.61
CA PRO A 426 -1.53 -11.27 -2.81
C PRO A 426 -0.93 -12.64 -2.52
N SER A 427 0.19 -12.96 -3.17
CA SER A 427 0.82 -14.29 -3.08
C SER A 427 1.33 -14.67 -1.68
N PHE A 428 1.55 -13.69 -0.80
CA PHE A 428 1.94 -13.93 0.59
C PHE A 428 0.77 -14.41 1.45
N GLN A 429 -0.48 -14.08 1.11
CA GLN A 429 -1.67 -14.37 1.91
C GLN A 429 -2.09 -15.83 1.73
N LYS A 430 -1.30 -16.71 2.32
CA LYS A 430 -1.44 -18.17 2.39
C LYS A 430 -0.91 -18.63 3.74
N GLY A 431 -1.43 -19.72 4.27
CA GLY A 431 -0.97 -20.22 5.57
C GLY A 431 -2.07 -20.97 6.31
N CYS A 432 -1.85 -21.14 7.61
CA CYS A 432 -2.79 -21.75 8.53
C CYS A 432 -4.14 -21.01 8.53
N GLY A 433 -5.26 -21.72 8.35
CA GLY A 433 -6.61 -21.15 8.39
C GLY A 433 -7.04 -20.30 7.17
N VAL A 434 -6.12 -19.84 6.32
CA VAL A 434 -6.44 -18.95 5.20
C VAL A 434 -7.44 -19.64 4.24
N PRO A 435 -8.68 -19.11 4.07
CA PRO A 435 -9.69 -19.76 3.26
C PRO A 435 -9.34 -19.80 1.77
N ALA A 436 -9.95 -20.75 1.05
CA ALA A 436 -9.86 -20.81 -0.40
C ALA A 436 -10.51 -19.57 -1.05
N GLY A 437 -9.99 -19.13 -2.20
CA GLY A 437 -10.49 -17.96 -2.91
C GLY A 437 -9.41 -17.26 -3.72
N THR A 438 -9.76 -16.11 -4.31
CA THR A 438 -8.84 -15.33 -5.16
C THR A 438 -8.77 -13.86 -4.76
N LYS A 439 -9.50 -13.45 -3.73
CA LYS A 439 -9.64 -12.06 -3.28
C LYS A 439 -8.90 -11.81 -1.98
N ARG A 440 -8.44 -10.56 -1.78
CA ARG A 440 -7.73 -10.13 -0.58
C ARG A 440 -8.63 -10.25 0.64
N LEU A 441 -8.13 -10.85 1.71
CA LEU A 441 -8.86 -11.09 2.96
C LEU A 441 -8.38 -10.13 4.03
N VAL A 442 -9.26 -9.44 4.77
CA VAL A 442 -8.92 -8.46 5.83
C VAL A 442 -9.49 -8.97 7.17
N PRO A 443 -8.85 -8.71 8.32
CA PRO A 443 -7.52 -8.11 8.49
C PRO A 443 -6.39 -9.12 8.25
N ASP A 444 -5.14 -8.68 8.36
CA ASP A 444 -3.96 -9.56 8.35
C ASP A 444 -3.52 -9.97 9.75
N VAL A 445 -3.61 -9.04 10.71
CA VAL A 445 -3.24 -9.20 12.12
C VAL A 445 -4.21 -8.40 12.98
N ALA A 446 -4.17 -8.55 14.31
CA ALA A 446 -4.98 -7.75 15.23
C ALA A 446 -4.21 -7.34 16.48
N LEU A 447 -4.75 -6.38 17.24
CA LEU A 447 -4.47 -6.14 18.67
C LEU A 447 -5.77 -5.75 19.35
N GLU A 448 -5.71 -5.33 20.60
CA GLU A 448 -6.86 -4.85 21.34
C GLU A 448 -7.47 -3.62 20.68
N ALA A 449 -8.79 -3.60 20.60
CA ALA A 449 -9.54 -2.50 20.00
C ALA A 449 -10.88 -2.26 20.69
N ASP A 450 -11.39 -3.20 21.49
CA ASP A 450 -12.69 -3.00 22.14
C ASP A 450 -12.66 -1.82 23.13
N PRO A 451 -13.52 -0.79 22.99
CA PRO A 451 -13.62 0.31 23.95
C PRO A 451 -14.12 -0.12 25.35
N ARG A 452 -14.42 -1.41 25.53
CA ARG A 452 -14.78 -2.05 26.80
C ARG A 452 -13.98 -3.36 26.94
N PRO A 453 -12.85 -3.38 27.68
CA PRO A 453 -12.41 -2.41 28.68
C PRO A 453 -11.96 -1.05 28.13
N GLY A 454 -11.37 -1.01 26.93
CA GLY A 454 -10.80 0.20 26.35
C GLY A 454 -9.50 0.65 27.02
N ASN A 455 -8.91 1.65 26.40
CA ASN A 455 -7.56 2.13 26.63
C ASN A 455 -7.59 3.56 27.18
N TYR A 456 -6.76 3.88 28.18
CA TYR A 456 -6.69 5.24 28.70
C TYR A 456 -6.04 6.17 27.69
N PHE A 457 -6.66 7.31 27.42
CA PHE A 457 -6.03 8.37 26.64
C PHE A 457 -6.49 9.74 27.10
N ILE A 458 -5.70 10.76 26.76
CA ILE A 458 -6.05 12.16 27.04
C ILE A 458 -6.28 12.91 25.74
N VAL A 459 -7.34 13.70 25.70
CA VAL A 459 -7.61 14.63 24.61
C VAL A 459 -8.36 15.83 25.17
N ASN A 460 -8.09 17.02 24.64
CA ASN A 460 -8.70 18.26 25.14
C ASN A 460 -8.39 18.53 26.62
N GLY A 461 -7.27 18.03 27.15
CA GLY A 461 -6.90 18.13 28.57
C GLY A 461 -7.73 17.28 29.52
N ALA A 462 -8.52 16.31 29.02
CA ALA A 462 -9.34 15.42 29.84
C ALA A 462 -9.11 13.94 29.47
N TRP A 463 -9.20 13.08 30.47
CA TRP A 463 -8.97 11.64 30.34
C TRP A 463 -10.25 10.88 30.02
N TYR A 464 -10.12 9.90 29.13
CA TYR A 464 -11.20 9.05 28.62
C TYR A 464 -10.69 7.63 28.40
N THR A 465 -11.61 6.71 28.12
CA THR A 465 -11.29 5.45 27.46
C THR A 465 -11.44 5.58 25.95
N VAL A 466 -10.72 4.75 25.21
CA VAL A 466 -10.81 4.66 23.75
C VAL A 466 -10.66 3.21 23.29
N GLY A 467 -11.21 2.93 22.12
CA GLY A 467 -10.96 1.73 21.35
C GLY A 467 -11.10 2.08 19.88
N GLY A 468 -11.42 1.09 19.06
CA GLY A 468 -11.31 1.15 17.61
C GLY A 468 -9.99 0.58 17.14
N THR A 469 -9.99 0.03 15.93
CA THR A 469 -8.79 -0.52 15.27
C THR A 469 -7.71 0.54 15.06
N SER A 470 -8.05 1.82 15.17
CA SER A 470 -7.10 2.94 15.27
C SER A 470 -6.15 2.86 16.46
N ILE A 471 -6.44 2.10 17.52
CA ILE A 471 -5.43 1.88 18.56
C ILE A 471 -4.47 0.75 18.20
N SER A 472 -4.94 -0.25 17.46
CA SER A 472 -4.17 -1.44 17.10
C SER A 472 -3.16 -1.13 16.00
N ALA A 473 -3.54 -0.35 14.97
CA ALA A 473 -2.67 -0.01 13.84
C ALA A 473 -1.36 0.73 14.22
N PRO A 474 -1.38 1.83 15.00
CA PRO A 474 -0.16 2.52 15.43
C PRO A 474 0.72 1.66 16.34
N GLN A 475 0.16 0.77 17.16
CA GLN A 475 0.95 -0.16 17.97
C GLN A 475 1.66 -1.20 17.11
N TRP A 476 0.97 -1.79 16.12
CA TRP A 476 1.62 -2.68 15.14
C TRP A 476 2.76 -1.98 14.39
N ALA A 477 2.59 -0.71 14.02
CA ALA A 477 3.67 0.09 13.46
C ALA A 477 4.83 0.30 14.45
N GLY A 478 4.54 0.49 15.75
CA GLY A 478 5.54 0.54 16.81
C GLY A 478 6.36 -0.75 16.93
N PHE A 479 5.70 -1.91 17.03
CA PHE A 479 6.38 -3.21 17.07
C PHE A 479 7.19 -3.48 15.80
N TRP A 480 6.69 -3.07 14.64
CA TRP A 480 7.42 -3.23 13.39
C TRP A 480 8.64 -2.30 13.31
N ALA A 481 8.58 -1.11 13.92
CA ALA A 481 9.74 -0.23 14.06
C ALA A 481 10.80 -0.85 14.99
N GLU A 482 10.40 -1.47 16.09
CA GLU A 482 11.34 -2.23 16.94
C GLU A 482 11.97 -3.41 16.17
N LEU A 483 11.21 -4.09 15.30
CA LEU A 483 11.76 -5.13 14.41
C LEU A 483 12.75 -4.54 13.38
N ASP A 484 12.45 -3.37 12.82
CA ASP A 484 13.35 -2.69 11.87
C ASP A 484 14.63 -2.25 12.58
N GLN A 485 14.52 -1.70 13.79
CA GLN A 485 15.64 -1.33 14.66
C GLN A 485 16.63 -2.48 14.83
N VAL A 486 16.15 -3.67 15.21
CA VAL A 486 17.01 -4.85 15.39
C VAL A 486 17.49 -5.46 14.07
N SER A 487 16.82 -5.13 12.98
CA SER A 487 17.17 -5.53 11.62
C SER A 487 18.15 -4.57 10.93
N GLY A 488 18.57 -3.50 11.63
CA GLY A 488 19.56 -2.53 11.16
C GLY A 488 19.00 -1.21 10.64
N GLY A 489 17.68 -0.98 10.75
CA GLY A 489 17.02 0.31 10.51
C GLY A 489 17.10 0.83 9.08
N ASN A 490 16.96 -0.06 8.09
CA ASN A 490 16.99 0.29 6.66
C ASN A 490 15.64 0.04 5.97
N GLY A 491 14.58 -0.19 6.74
CA GLY A 491 13.30 -0.64 6.22
C GLY A 491 13.26 -2.14 5.99
N LEU A 492 12.05 -2.69 6.15
CA LEU A 492 11.73 -4.09 5.92
C LEU A 492 10.80 -4.31 4.72
N GLY A 493 10.35 -3.23 4.07
CA GLY A 493 9.36 -3.29 3.00
C GLY A 493 8.04 -3.92 3.44
N HIS A 494 7.25 -4.42 2.49
CA HIS A 494 5.95 -5.03 2.78
C HIS A 494 6.01 -6.21 3.80
N PRO A 495 5.36 -6.12 4.98
CA PRO A 495 5.47 -7.13 6.05
C PRO A 495 4.89 -8.52 5.75
N GLY A 496 4.01 -8.62 4.76
CA GLY A 496 3.13 -9.78 4.55
C GLY A 496 3.85 -11.13 4.44
N ALA A 497 5.00 -11.21 3.76
CA ALA A 497 5.72 -12.48 3.64
C ALA A 497 6.27 -12.97 5.00
N THR A 498 6.80 -12.04 5.81
CA THR A 498 7.30 -12.32 7.16
C THR A 498 6.16 -12.76 8.08
N LEU A 499 5.07 -11.99 8.13
CA LEU A 499 3.95 -12.27 9.03
C LEU A 499 3.26 -13.60 8.69
N TYR A 500 2.90 -13.83 7.43
CA TYR A 500 2.25 -15.08 7.02
C TYR A 500 3.21 -16.28 7.07
N GLY A 501 4.52 -16.05 6.96
CA GLY A 501 5.54 -17.09 7.19
C GLY A 501 5.58 -17.60 8.64
N LEU A 502 5.07 -16.81 9.59
CA LEU A 502 4.99 -17.15 11.01
C LEU A 502 3.61 -17.71 11.43
N CYS A 503 2.68 -17.90 10.48
CA CYS A 503 1.34 -18.43 10.76
C CYS A 503 1.42 -19.77 11.50
N GLY A 504 0.74 -19.87 12.65
CA GLY A 504 0.66 -21.10 13.46
C GLY A 504 1.90 -21.35 14.33
N THR A 505 2.85 -20.43 14.36
CA THR A 505 3.92 -20.41 15.36
C THR A 505 3.45 -19.69 16.63
N SER A 506 4.25 -19.73 17.69
CA SER A 506 3.97 -19.00 18.93
C SER A 506 4.20 -17.48 18.83
N ALA A 507 4.66 -16.96 17.69
CA ALA A 507 4.78 -15.51 17.46
C ALA A 507 3.42 -14.80 17.40
N PHE A 508 2.33 -15.57 17.25
CA PHE A 508 0.98 -15.07 17.36
C PHE A 508 0.21 -15.79 18.46
N HIS A 509 -0.59 -15.01 19.19
CA HIS A 509 -1.70 -15.53 19.98
C HIS A 509 -2.90 -15.68 19.05
N ASP A 510 -3.24 -16.94 18.75
CA ASP A 510 -4.37 -17.31 17.90
C ASP A 510 -5.72 -17.04 18.62
N VAL A 511 -6.51 -16.11 18.09
CA VAL A 511 -7.80 -15.72 18.66
C VAL A 511 -8.89 -16.60 18.06
N THR A 512 -9.36 -17.57 18.84
CA THR A 512 -10.21 -18.65 18.29
C THR A 512 -11.69 -18.51 18.58
N THR A 513 -12.11 -17.43 19.25
CA THR A 513 -13.51 -17.18 19.62
C THR A 513 -13.88 -15.71 19.46
N GLY A 514 -15.18 -15.42 19.31
CA GLY A 514 -15.68 -14.08 18.98
C GLY A 514 -16.10 -13.98 17.51
N SER A 515 -16.67 -12.83 17.14
CA SER A 515 -17.21 -12.60 15.79
C SER A 515 -17.35 -11.11 15.53
N ASN A 516 -17.15 -10.69 14.28
CA ASN A 516 -17.42 -9.33 13.81
C ASN A 516 -18.80 -9.16 13.14
N GLY A 517 -19.71 -10.10 13.38
CA GLY A 517 -21.04 -10.15 12.76
C GLY A 517 -21.21 -11.40 11.90
N ASP A 518 -20.72 -11.37 10.66
CA ASP A 518 -20.89 -12.47 9.71
C ASP A 518 -19.75 -13.48 9.71
N TYR A 519 -18.58 -13.10 10.23
CA TYR A 519 -17.43 -14.00 10.35
C TYR A 519 -17.17 -14.29 11.82
N SER A 520 -16.73 -15.51 12.11
CA SER A 520 -16.33 -15.96 13.44
C SER A 520 -14.84 -16.18 13.48
N ALA A 521 -14.23 -15.84 14.62
CA ALA A 521 -12.85 -16.18 14.89
C ALA A 521 -12.70 -17.71 15.05
N ALA A 522 -11.57 -18.27 14.63
CA ALA A 522 -11.36 -19.71 14.57
C ALA A 522 -9.86 -20.05 14.54
N PRO A 523 -9.45 -21.31 14.81
CA PRO A 523 -8.04 -21.67 14.77
C PRO A 523 -7.33 -21.33 13.45
N GLY A 524 -6.19 -20.64 13.57
CA GLY A 524 -5.40 -20.12 12.45
C GLY A 524 -5.92 -18.78 11.94
N TYR A 525 -5.66 -18.47 10.67
CA TYR A 525 -6.17 -17.23 10.07
C TYR A 525 -7.70 -17.20 10.03
N ASP A 526 -8.29 -16.08 10.43
CA ASP A 526 -9.72 -15.79 10.28
C ASP A 526 -10.01 -14.35 9.82
N LEU A 527 -11.26 -14.09 9.44
CA LEU A 527 -11.72 -12.79 8.89
C LEU A 527 -12.15 -11.79 9.98
N VAL A 528 -11.77 -12.03 11.24
CA VAL A 528 -12.03 -11.15 12.38
C VAL A 528 -10.72 -10.58 12.91
N THR A 529 -9.70 -11.43 13.07
CA THR A 529 -8.42 -11.11 13.73
C THR A 529 -7.19 -11.45 12.88
N GLY A 530 -7.40 -12.00 11.67
CA GLY A 530 -6.30 -12.36 10.78
C GLY A 530 -5.46 -13.47 11.40
N LEU A 531 -4.14 -13.30 11.46
CA LEU A 531 -3.21 -14.23 12.09
C LEU A 531 -3.28 -14.24 13.63
N GLY A 532 -4.07 -13.35 14.24
CA GLY A 532 -4.16 -13.15 15.68
C GLY A 532 -3.37 -11.94 16.17
N THR A 533 -3.12 -11.88 17.48
CA THR A 533 -2.33 -10.82 18.13
C THR A 533 -0.89 -11.26 18.34
N ILE A 534 0.01 -10.31 18.57
CA ILE A 534 1.46 -10.56 18.58
C ILE A 534 1.97 -11.03 19.95
N ASP A 535 2.94 -11.94 19.96
CA ASP A 535 3.96 -12.01 21.01
C ASP A 535 5.19 -11.23 20.53
N ALA A 536 5.36 -10.00 21.01
CA ALA A 536 6.36 -9.05 20.50
C ALA A 536 7.78 -9.59 20.67
N ARG A 537 8.07 -10.28 21.79
CA ARG A 537 9.36 -10.90 22.02
C ARG A 537 9.68 -11.91 20.93
N LEU A 538 8.74 -12.77 20.56
CA LEU A 538 8.96 -13.82 19.57
C LEU A 538 9.00 -13.30 18.13
N LEU A 539 8.34 -12.19 17.82
CA LEU A 539 8.45 -11.54 16.51
C LEU A 539 9.78 -10.80 16.36
N ILE A 540 10.15 -9.98 17.36
CA ILE A 540 11.26 -9.02 17.28
C ILE A 540 12.58 -9.64 17.71
N SER A 541 12.59 -10.49 18.75
CA SER A 541 13.82 -11.19 19.10
C SER A 541 14.07 -12.27 18.06
N PRO A 542 15.19 -12.23 17.33
CA PRO A 542 15.43 -13.16 16.25
C PRO A 542 15.41 -14.59 16.79
N GLN A 543 14.41 -15.38 16.41
CA GLN A 543 14.70 -16.77 16.09
C GLN A 543 15.63 -16.69 14.89
N SER A 544 16.93 -16.91 15.14
CA SER A 544 18.04 -16.86 14.19
C SER A 544 17.57 -16.93 12.72
N PRO A 545 17.84 -15.93 11.87
CA PRO A 545 17.57 -16.10 10.45
C PRO A 545 18.30 -17.39 10.00
N PRO A 546 17.68 -18.23 9.14
CA PRO A 546 18.44 -19.31 8.52
C PRO A 546 19.70 -18.68 7.90
N PRO A 547 20.89 -19.29 8.11
CA PRO A 547 22.14 -18.71 7.66
C PRO A 547 22.03 -18.35 6.18
N LEU A 548 22.46 -17.13 5.84
CA LEU A 548 22.54 -16.68 4.46
C LEU A 548 23.21 -17.79 3.64
N PRO A 549 22.60 -18.26 2.53
CA PRO A 549 23.30 -19.17 1.66
C PRO A 549 24.62 -18.49 1.23
N PRO A 550 25.74 -19.25 1.18
CA PRO A 550 27.03 -18.68 0.79
C PRO A 550 26.88 -17.96 -0.55
N GLU A 551 27.46 -16.77 -0.64
CA GLU A 551 27.46 -15.94 -1.84
C GLU A 551 27.84 -16.83 -3.04
N PRO A 552 26.96 -16.99 -4.05
CA PRO A 552 27.33 -17.75 -5.23
C PRO A 552 28.49 -17.01 -5.90
N ALA A 553 29.63 -17.69 -6.01
CA ALA A 553 30.77 -17.22 -6.80
C ALA A 553 30.25 -16.72 -8.16
N PRO A 554 30.77 -15.60 -8.70
CA PRO A 554 30.22 -14.93 -9.87
C PRO A 554 30.00 -15.91 -11.01
N GLY A 555 28.75 -16.36 -11.14
CA GLY A 555 28.34 -17.40 -12.06
C GLY A 555 27.87 -16.79 -13.37
N LEU A 556 28.36 -17.33 -14.47
CA LEU A 556 28.00 -16.96 -15.83
C LEU A 556 26.47 -16.98 -16.04
N VAL A 557 25.86 -15.82 -16.31
CA VAL A 557 24.43 -15.71 -16.62
C VAL A 557 24.23 -15.81 -18.15
N ILE A 558 23.57 -16.86 -18.63
CA ILE A 558 23.20 -16.98 -20.04
C ILE A 558 21.94 -16.14 -20.29
N ARG A 559 22.06 -15.04 -21.06
CA ARG A 559 20.96 -14.08 -21.27
C ARG A 559 20.12 -14.30 -22.54
N ALA A 560 20.60 -15.06 -23.53
CA ALA A 560 19.78 -15.41 -24.71
C ALA A 560 20.36 -16.59 -25.52
N ALA A 561 19.48 -17.48 -26.01
CA ALA A 561 19.79 -18.42 -27.09
C ALA A 561 18.94 -18.05 -28.32
N LYS A 562 19.57 -17.89 -29.49
CA LYS A 562 18.88 -17.58 -30.76
C LYS A 562 19.13 -18.71 -31.75
N ILE A 563 18.07 -19.25 -32.34
CA ILE A 563 18.18 -20.16 -33.49
C ILE A 563 18.43 -19.31 -34.73
N VAL A 564 19.51 -19.58 -35.46
CA VAL A 564 19.84 -18.90 -36.72
C VAL A 564 19.86 -19.95 -37.82
N GLY A 565 18.90 -19.87 -38.73
CA GLY A 565 18.78 -20.71 -39.92
C GLY A 565 17.55 -20.32 -40.72
N GLU A 566 17.61 -20.42 -42.05
CA GLU A 566 16.41 -20.23 -42.88
C GLU A 566 15.34 -21.26 -42.51
N PRO A 567 14.04 -20.90 -42.55
CA PRO A 567 12.97 -21.82 -42.20
C PRO A 567 12.89 -22.92 -43.27
N ALA A 568 13.59 -24.03 -43.06
CA ALA A 568 13.33 -25.25 -43.81
C ALA A 568 11.99 -25.81 -43.32
N SER A 569 10.98 -25.78 -44.19
CA SER A 569 9.69 -26.44 -44.00
C SER A 569 9.92 -27.90 -43.60
N LEU A 570 9.59 -28.27 -42.36
CA LEU A 570 9.69 -29.65 -41.88
C LEU A 570 8.62 -30.51 -42.58
N VAL A 571 9.03 -31.22 -43.64
CA VAL A 571 8.26 -32.33 -44.21
C VAL A 571 8.60 -33.59 -43.41
N ALA A 572 7.59 -34.29 -42.91
CA ALA A 572 7.79 -35.53 -42.16
C ALA A 572 8.54 -36.57 -43.02
N GLY A 573 9.71 -37.01 -42.56
CA GLY A 573 10.46 -38.12 -43.16
C GLY A 573 11.84 -37.79 -43.77
N CYS A 574 12.33 -36.54 -43.72
CA CYS A 574 13.69 -36.19 -44.16
C CYS A 574 14.54 -35.60 -43.02
N PRO A 575 15.82 -35.99 -42.89
CA PRO A 575 16.72 -35.42 -41.87
C PRO A 575 17.08 -33.98 -42.21
N ALA A 576 16.80 -33.05 -41.28
CA ALA A 576 17.23 -31.65 -41.36
C ALA A 576 18.39 -31.39 -40.39
N ARG A 577 19.42 -30.66 -40.84
CA ARG A 577 20.54 -30.19 -40.00
C ARG A 577 20.35 -28.70 -39.69
N ASN A 578 20.14 -28.38 -38.42
CA ASN A 578 20.11 -26.99 -37.94
C ASN A 578 21.33 -26.72 -37.06
N THR A 579 21.90 -25.52 -37.17
CA THR A 579 23.01 -25.09 -36.32
C THR A 579 22.46 -24.16 -35.25
N LEU A 580 22.72 -24.48 -33.98
CA LEU A 580 22.29 -23.67 -32.84
C LEU A 580 23.51 -22.94 -32.29
N VAL A 581 23.42 -21.61 -32.19
CA VAL A 581 24.50 -20.76 -31.67
C VAL A 581 24.00 -20.08 -30.40
N ALA A 582 24.64 -20.37 -29.28
CA ALA A 582 24.43 -19.65 -28.03
C ALA A 582 25.56 -18.64 -27.82
N VAL A 583 25.20 -17.41 -27.45
CA VAL A 583 26.17 -16.35 -27.11
C VAL A 583 26.04 -16.09 -25.61
N ALA A 584 27.16 -16.25 -24.89
CA ALA A 584 27.27 -15.87 -23.49
C ALA A 584 28.12 -14.61 -23.39
N GLU A 585 27.72 -13.68 -22.53
CA GLU A 585 28.42 -12.43 -22.26
C GLU A 585 28.61 -12.32 -20.75
N ASP A 586 29.84 -12.09 -20.30
CA ASP A 586 30.14 -11.92 -18.88
C ASP A 586 29.85 -10.49 -18.40
N ALA A 587 29.97 -10.26 -17.08
CA ALA A 587 29.74 -8.96 -16.47
C ALA A 587 30.74 -7.86 -16.89
N LEU A 588 31.80 -8.22 -17.63
CA LEU A 588 32.84 -7.32 -18.14
C LEU A 588 32.71 -7.06 -19.65
N GLY A 589 31.67 -7.62 -20.30
CA GLY A 589 31.40 -7.45 -21.74
C GLY A 589 32.18 -8.39 -22.66
N THR A 590 32.82 -9.44 -22.11
CA THR A 590 33.52 -10.44 -22.92
C THR A 590 32.51 -11.42 -23.53
N ARG A 591 32.53 -11.58 -24.86
CA ARG A 591 31.62 -12.49 -25.58
C ARG A 591 32.29 -13.82 -25.90
N ALA A 592 31.61 -14.91 -25.57
CA ALA A 592 31.95 -16.25 -26.03
C ALA A 592 30.76 -16.86 -26.79
N SER A 593 31.02 -17.47 -27.96
CA SER A 593 30.03 -18.17 -28.76
C SER A 593 30.31 -19.67 -28.79
N VAL A 594 29.30 -20.48 -28.47
CA VAL A 594 29.38 -21.95 -28.61
C VAL A 594 28.32 -22.38 -29.63
N GLY A 595 28.76 -23.12 -30.66
CA GLY A 595 27.89 -23.66 -31.70
C GLY A 595 27.80 -25.18 -31.62
N GLY A 596 26.60 -25.72 -31.84
CA GLY A 596 26.35 -27.17 -31.96
C GLY A 596 25.44 -27.49 -33.15
N THR A 597 25.65 -28.63 -33.80
CA THR A 597 24.79 -29.13 -34.88
C THR A 597 23.76 -30.09 -34.31
N ILE A 598 22.47 -29.86 -34.59
CA ILE A 598 21.38 -30.77 -34.25
C ILE A 598 20.91 -31.48 -35.52
N SER A 599 20.86 -32.81 -35.50
CA SER A 599 20.19 -33.64 -36.51
C SER A 599 18.90 -34.20 -35.92
N LEU A 600 17.78 -34.03 -36.62
CA LEU A 600 16.47 -34.52 -36.20
C LEU A 600 16.11 -35.78 -36.99
N ASP A 601 16.20 -36.95 -36.35
CA ASP A 601 15.68 -38.22 -36.88
C ASP A 601 14.39 -38.60 -36.12
N GLY A 602 13.24 -38.13 -36.61
CA GLY A 602 11.93 -38.78 -36.48
C GLY A 602 11.28 -39.05 -35.10
N ALA A 603 11.86 -38.67 -33.95
CA ALA A 603 11.29 -38.95 -32.62
C ALA A 603 10.84 -37.69 -31.84
N PRO A 604 9.84 -37.76 -30.93
CA PRO A 604 9.31 -36.61 -30.21
C PRO A 604 10.34 -35.99 -29.25
N LEU A 605 10.26 -34.66 -29.10
CA LEU A 605 11.23 -33.80 -28.39
C LEU A 605 11.37 -34.16 -26.90
N GLY A 606 12.51 -34.76 -26.53
CA GLY A 606 13.03 -34.77 -25.16
C GLY A 606 13.86 -33.52 -24.85
N ARG A 607 14.10 -33.24 -23.56
CA ARG A 607 15.02 -32.18 -23.11
C ARG A 607 16.41 -32.37 -23.73
N VAL A 608 16.94 -31.36 -24.40
CA VAL A 608 18.33 -31.29 -24.86
C VAL A 608 19.14 -30.51 -23.81
N SER A 609 20.07 -31.19 -23.13
CA SER A 609 20.99 -30.55 -22.18
C SER A 609 22.27 -30.12 -22.89
N LEU A 610 22.57 -28.82 -22.90
CA LEU A 610 23.86 -28.29 -23.36
C LEU A 610 24.82 -28.24 -22.18
N ARG A 611 25.95 -28.97 -22.25
CA ARG A 611 27.06 -28.85 -21.29
C ARG A 611 28.12 -27.90 -21.85
N ALA A 612 28.39 -26.81 -21.16
CA ALA A 612 29.61 -26.04 -21.38
C ALA A 612 30.79 -26.81 -20.77
N VAL A 613 31.78 -27.19 -21.58
CA VAL A 613 33.05 -27.72 -21.08
C VAL A 613 33.98 -26.52 -20.96
N THR A 614 34.21 -26.05 -19.74
CA THR A 614 35.30 -25.10 -19.49
C THR A 614 36.60 -25.89 -19.41
N THR A 615 37.50 -25.68 -20.37
CA THR A 615 38.89 -26.11 -20.20
C THR A 615 39.55 -25.22 -19.15
N PRO A 616 40.19 -25.76 -18.10
CA PRO A 616 40.89 -24.95 -17.13
C PRO A 616 42.05 -24.18 -17.79
N PRO A 617 42.40 -22.99 -17.29
CA PRO A 617 43.56 -22.26 -17.78
C PRO A 617 44.84 -23.08 -17.56
N PRO A 618 45.83 -22.97 -18.47
CA PRO A 618 47.05 -23.78 -18.40
C PRO A 618 47.78 -23.54 -17.08
N GLY A 619 47.96 -24.62 -16.30
CA GLY A 619 48.65 -24.61 -15.00
C GLY A 619 47.79 -24.98 -13.78
N SER A 620 46.50 -25.31 -13.96
CA SER A 620 45.65 -25.79 -12.87
C SER A 620 45.65 -27.32 -12.74
N ALA A 621 45.64 -27.82 -11.50
CA ALA A 621 45.67 -29.25 -11.19
C ALA A 621 44.39 -29.96 -11.67
N PRO A 622 44.47 -31.21 -12.16
CA PRO A 622 43.30 -31.94 -12.63
C PRO A 622 42.30 -32.21 -11.49
N LEU A 623 41.02 -31.93 -11.74
CA LEU A 623 39.92 -32.26 -10.83
C LEU A 623 39.71 -33.78 -10.80
N PRO A 624 39.39 -34.37 -9.63
CA PRO A 624 39.10 -35.79 -9.52
C PRO A 624 37.80 -36.15 -10.29
N PRO A 625 37.74 -37.32 -10.95
CA PRO A 625 36.58 -37.71 -11.73
C PRO A 625 35.40 -38.07 -10.82
N GLY A 626 34.26 -37.36 -10.94
CA GLY A 626 33.01 -37.82 -10.34
C GLY A 626 31.91 -36.81 -9.99
N GLN A 627 32.12 -35.50 -10.06
CA GLN A 627 31.03 -34.56 -9.72
C GLN A 627 30.16 -34.17 -10.92
N VAL A 628 28.89 -34.57 -10.84
CA VAL A 628 27.79 -34.10 -11.69
C VAL A 628 27.14 -32.93 -10.95
N TYR A 629 27.21 -31.73 -11.52
CA TYR A 629 26.33 -30.62 -11.13
C TYR A 629 25.11 -30.65 -12.05
N SER A 630 23.93 -30.78 -11.44
CA SER A 630 22.61 -30.79 -12.08
C SER A 630 22.06 -29.39 -12.30
#